data_AF-F9Q811-F1
#
_entry.id   AF-F9Q811-F1
#
_cell.length_a   1.000
_cell.length_b   1.000
_cell.length_c   1.000
_cell.angle_alpha   90.00
_cell.angle_beta   90.00
_cell.angle_gamma   90.00
#
_symmetry.space_group_name_H-M   'P 1'
#
loop_
_entity.id
_entity.type
_entity.pdbx_description
1 polymer ?
#
loop_
_entity_poly.entity_id
_entity_poly.type
_entity_poly.pdbx_seq_one_letter_code
_entity_poly.pdbx_strand_id
1 'polypeptide(L)'
;MLTNWKTVRQSIKRLKDLETQAQDGTFDKLTKKEALMRTREMEKLELSLGGIKDMGGLPDALFVIGADHEHIAVKEANNLGIPVFAIVDTNSTPAGVDFVIPGNDDATRAIQLYLTSAAAAVKEGRGNNVEVVIEEEVVVEAE
;
A
#
# COMPACT_ATOMS: atom_id res chain seq x y z
N MET A 1 8.55 -6.44 -2.99
CA MET A 1 7.79 -5.66 -3.98
C MET A 1 8.36 -4.25 -4.24
N LEU A 2 8.87 -3.54 -3.23
CA LEU A 2 9.29 -2.15 -3.33
C LEU A 2 10.62 -1.98 -4.07
N THR A 3 11.63 -2.80 -3.73
CA THR A 3 12.99 -2.68 -4.29
C THR A 3 13.05 -2.87 -5.81
N ASN A 4 12.10 -3.62 -6.39
CA ASN A 4 11.94 -3.78 -7.83
C ASN A 4 10.62 -3.18 -8.35
N TRP A 5 10.31 -1.95 -7.91
CA TRP A 5 9.08 -1.25 -8.29
C TRP A 5 8.89 -1.12 -9.81
N LYS A 6 9.98 -0.92 -10.57
CA LYS A 6 9.93 -0.80 -12.03
C LYS A 6 9.28 -2.02 -12.69
N THR A 7 9.53 -3.22 -12.17
CA THR A 7 8.94 -4.45 -12.69
C THR A 7 7.50 -4.62 -12.21
N VAL A 8 7.24 -4.38 -10.91
CA VAL A 8 5.88 -4.48 -10.33
C VAL A 8 4.91 -3.52 -11.03
N ARG A 9 5.36 -2.31 -11.38
CA ARG A 9 4.59 -1.32 -12.15
C ARG A 9 4.11 -1.87 -13.51
N GLN A 10 4.88 -2.73 -14.16
CA GLN A 10 4.46 -3.35 -15.43
C GLN A 10 3.30 -4.32 -15.21
N SER A 11 3.34 -5.10 -14.12
CA SER A 11 2.23 -5.97 -13.75
C SER A 11 0.98 -5.19 -13.32
N ILE A 12 1.14 -4.05 -12.64
CA ILE A 12 0.02 -3.13 -12.33
C ILE A 12 -0.57 -2.56 -13.62
N LYS A 13 0.26 -2.16 -14.58
CA LYS A 13 -0.22 -1.71 -15.89
C LYS A 13 -1.01 -2.81 -16.59
N ARG A 14 -0.50 -4.04 -16.59
CA ARG A 14 -1.18 -5.21 -17.16
C ARG A 14 -2.56 -5.44 -16.53
N LEU A 15 -2.67 -5.29 -15.20
CA LEU A 15 -3.93 -5.37 -14.49
C LEU A 15 -4.92 -4.30 -14.99
N LYS A 16 -4.50 -3.02 -15.06
CA LYS A 16 -5.35 -1.92 -15.56
C LYS A 16 -5.80 -2.13 -17.02
N ASP A 17 -4.91 -2.64 -17.86
CA ASP A 17 -5.23 -2.97 -19.25
C ASP A 17 -6.29 -4.09 -19.33
N LEU A 18 -6.20 -5.12 -18.47
CA LEU A 18 -7.18 -6.21 -18.39
C LEU A 18 -8.53 -5.73 -17.84
N GLU A 19 -8.54 -4.88 -16.80
CA GLU A 19 -9.77 -4.26 -16.27
C GLU A 19 -10.48 -3.43 -17.36
N THR A 20 -9.71 -2.65 -18.13
CA THR A 20 -10.25 -1.84 -19.24
C THR A 20 -10.85 -2.74 -20.32
N GLN A 21 -10.15 -3.80 -20.72
CA GLN A 21 -10.61 -4.77 -21.72
C GLN A 21 -11.86 -5.55 -21.26
N ALA A 22 -12.01 -5.76 -19.96
CA ALA A 22 -13.20 -6.38 -19.40
C ALA A 22 -14.40 -5.41 -19.44
N GLN A 23 -14.18 -4.12 -19.23
CA GLN A 23 -15.22 -3.09 -19.24
C GLN A 23 -15.65 -2.66 -20.65
N ASP A 24 -14.73 -2.63 -21.61
CA ASP A 24 -14.99 -2.18 -22.99
C ASP A 24 -15.57 -3.27 -23.92
N GLY A 25 -15.81 -4.48 -23.39
CA GLY A 25 -16.36 -5.61 -24.14
C GLY A 25 -15.33 -6.31 -25.04
N THR A 26 -14.03 -6.06 -24.89
CA THR A 26 -12.98 -6.76 -25.64
C THR A 26 -13.01 -8.26 -25.38
N PHE A 27 -13.39 -8.69 -24.17
CA PHE A 27 -13.46 -10.11 -23.83
C PHE A 27 -14.53 -10.86 -24.63
N ASP A 28 -15.61 -10.20 -25.04
CA ASP A 28 -16.69 -10.82 -25.81
C ASP A 28 -16.28 -11.16 -27.25
N LYS A 29 -15.23 -10.52 -27.75
CA LYS A 29 -14.65 -10.77 -29.08
C LYS A 29 -13.66 -11.94 -29.10
N LEU A 30 -13.32 -12.48 -27.92
CA LEU A 30 -12.37 -13.58 -27.78
C LEU A 30 -13.09 -14.93 -27.76
N THR A 31 -12.34 -16.01 -27.99
CA THR A 31 -12.88 -17.34 -27.74
C THR A 31 -13.14 -17.53 -26.24
N LYS A 32 -14.12 -18.37 -25.88
CA LYS A 32 -14.45 -18.65 -24.46
C LYS A 32 -13.23 -19.06 -23.63
N LYS A 33 -12.29 -19.79 -24.24
CA LYS A 33 -11.05 -20.22 -23.57
C LYS A 33 -10.12 -19.04 -23.30
N GLU A 34 -9.93 -18.15 -24.27
CA GLU A 34 -9.06 -16.98 -24.12
C GLU A 34 -9.65 -15.97 -23.14
N ALA A 35 -10.96 -15.71 -23.22
CA ALA A 35 -11.66 -14.88 -22.25
C ALA A 35 -11.47 -15.42 -20.82
N LEU A 36 -11.70 -16.74 -20.61
CA LEU A 36 -11.50 -17.38 -19.31
C LEU A 36 -10.05 -17.26 -18.80
N MET A 37 -9.06 -17.42 -19.68
CA MET A 37 -7.65 -17.27 -19.29
C MET A 37 -7.33 -15.83 -18.85
N ARG A 38 -7.86 -14.82 -19.56
CA ARG A 38 -7.69 -13.41 -19.19
C ARG A 38 -8.40 -13.06 -17.90
N THR A 39 -9.60 -13.57 -17.68
CA THR A 39 -10.33 -13.39 -16.41
C THR A 39 -9.53 -13.95 -15.23
N ARG A 40 -8.99 -15.17 -15.35
CA ARG A 40 -8.14 -15.77 -14.30
C ARG A 40 -6.85 -14.99 -14.06
N GLU A 41 -6.24 -14.47 -15.12
CA GLU A 41 -5.05 -13.61 -15.02
C GLU A 41 -5.39 -12.32 -14.25
N MET A 42 -6.50 -11.67 -14.60
CA MET A 42 -6.99 -10.46 -13.95
C MET A 42 -7.30 -10.70 -12.47
N GLU A 43 -8.05 -11.75 -12.12
CA GLU A 43 -8.38 -12.11 -10.74
C GLU A 43 -7.11 -12.36 -9.90
N LYS A 44 -6.13 -13.07 -10.47
CA LYS A 44 -4.85 -13.34 -9.78
C LYS A 44 -4.06 -12.06 -9.53
N LEU A 45 -4.02 -11.17 -10.53
CA LEU A 45 -3.33 -9.88 -10.41
C LEU A 45 -4.05 -8.96 -9.42
N GLU A 46 -5.38 -8.91 -9.43
CA GLU A 46 -6.16 -8.09 -8.49
C GLU A 46 -5.96 -8.57 -7.04
N LEU A 47 -5.98 -9.88 -6.80
CA LEU A 47 -5.71 -10.45 -5.48
C LEU A 47 -4.31 -10.07 -4.95
N SER A 48 -3.31 -9.96 -5.82
CA SER A 48 -1.92 -9.75 -5.43
C SER A 48 -1.51 -8.27 -5.42
N LEU A 49 -2.10 -7.45 -6.29
CA LEU A 49 -1.65 -6.08 -6.57
C LEU A 49 -2.76 -5.03 -6.39
N GLY A 50 -4.00 -5.44 -6.10
CA GLY A 50 -5.15 -4.54 -6.00
C GLY A 50 -4.93 -3.43 -4.97
N GLY A 51 -4.30 -3.73 -3.83
CA GLY A 51 -4.00 -2.74 -2.80
C GLY A 51 -2.97 -1.67 -3.19
N ILE A 52 -2.17 -1.90 -4.25
CA ILE A 52 -1.12 -0.99 -4.70
C ILE A 52 -1.34 -0.45 -6.11
N LYS A 53 -2.47 -0.79 -6.75
CA LYS A 53 -2.73 -0.45 -8.16
C LYS A 53 -2.84 1.06 -8.41
N ASP A 54 -3.23 1.81 -7.39
CA ASP A 54 -3.41 3.25 -7.44
C ASP A 54 -2.23 4.03 -6.82
N MET A 55 -1.16 3.33 -6.41
CA MET A 55 0.06 3.98 -5.99
C MET A 55 0.79 4.61 -7.19
N GLY A 56 1.04 5.92 -7.13
CA GLY A 56 1.81 6.64 -8.16
C GLY A 56 3.31 6.34 -8.15
N GLY A 57 3.82 5.76 -7.07
CA GLY A 57 5.24 5.58 -6.82
C GLY A 57 5.52 4.67 -5.64
N LEU A 58 6.77 4.70 -5.17
CA LEU A 58 7.12 4.13 -3.88
C LEU A 58 6.42 4.92 -2.76
N PRO A 59 6.07 4.28 -1.64
CA PRO A 59 5.47 4.97 -0.50
C PRO A 59 6.53 5.75 0.29
N ASP A 60 6.11 6.83 0.96
CA ASP A 60 6.97 7.64 1.83
C ASP A 60 7.06 7.12 3.26
N ALA A 61 6.15 6.22 3.66
CA ALA A 61 6.15 5.53 4.95
C ALA A 61 5.46 4.18 4.84
N LEU A 62 5.82 3.25 5.71
CA LEU A 62 5.23 1.91 5.74
C LEU A 62 4.68 1.60 7.14
N PHE A 63 3.41 1.17 7.20
CA PHE A 63 2.76 0.72 8.43
C PHE A 63 2.60 -0.81 8.39
N VAL A 64 3.25 -1.51 9.31
CA VAL A 64 3.34 -2.98 9.37
C VAL A 64 2.63 -3.51 10.62
N ILE A 65 1.91 -4.61 10.44
CA ILE A 65 1.42 -5.44 11.53
C ILE A 65 2.27 -6.70 11.50
N GLY A 66 2.96 -7.03 12.59
CA GLY A 66 3.85 -8.20 12.65
C GLY A 66 5.22 -7.98 12.00
N ALA A 67 6.13 -7.29 12.69
CA ALA A 67 7.46 -6.98 12.14
C ALA A 67 8.25 -8.22 11.64
N ASP A 68 8.13 -9.36 12.32
CA ASP A 68 8.83 -10.60 11.94
C ASP A 68 8.15 -11.34 10.79
N HIS A 69 6.82 -11.42 10.79
CA HIS A 69 6.09 -12.09 9.71
C HIS A 69 6.27 -11.34 8.38
N GLU A 70 6.30 -10.01 8.44
CA GLU A 70 6.48 -9.10 7.32
C GLU A 70 7.94 -8.62 7.13
N HIS A 71 8.93 -9.38 7.63
CA HIS A 71 10.35 -9.00 7.59
C HIS A 71 10.88 -8.65 6.17
N ILE A 72 10.29 -9.23 5.11
CA ILE A 72 10.65 -8.88 3.73
C ILE A 72 10.26 -7.43 3.42
N ALA A 73 9.07 -6.98 3.82
CA ALA A 73 8.61 -5.62 3.62
C ALA A 73 9.47 -4.63 4.41
N VAL A 74 9.76 -4.95 5.68
CA VAL A 74 10.64 -4.16 6.55
C VAL A 74 12.04 -4.02 5.93
N LYS A 75 12.63 -5.13 5.47
CA LYS A 75 13.95 -5.12 4.83
C LYS A 75 13.98 -4.33 3.52
N GLU A 76 12.95 -4.46 2.69
CA GLU A 76 12.84 -3.68 1.46
C GLU A 76 12.68 -2.18 1.72
N ALA A 77 11.87 -1.79 2.72
CA ALA A 77 11.71 -0.41 3.14
C ALA A 77 13.05 0.17 3.63
N ASN A 78 13.76 -0.55 4.49
CA ASN A 78 15.07 -0.16 4.99
C ASN A 78 16.10 0.04 3.88
N ASN A 79 16.13 -0.85 2.88
CA ASN A 79 17.03 -0.69 1.73
C ASN A 79 16.73 0.57 0.89
N LEU A 80 15.50 1.05 0.91
CA LEU A 80 15.05 2.22 0.17
C LEU A 80 15.02 3.50 1.03
N GLY A 81 15.34 3.40 2.32
CA GLY A 81 15.26 4.51 3.27
C GLY A 81 13.83 4.95 3.59
N ILE A 82 12.85 4.06 3.45
CA ILE A 82 11.45 4.35 3.76
C ILE A 82 11.22 4.06 5.25
N PRO A 83 10.76 5.04 6.05
CA PRO A 83 10.52 4.85 7.47
C PRO A 83 9.43 3.82 7.76
N VAL A 84 9.67 2.97 8.76
CA VAL A 84 8.79 1.86 9.13
C VAL A 84 8.16 2.09 10.51
N PHE A 85 6.83 2.09 10.53
CA PHE A 85 5.99 2.03 11.71
C PHE A 85 5.50 0.59 11.84
N ALA A 86 5.82 -0.11 12.93
CA ALA A 86 5.43 -1.51 13.06
C ALA A 86 4.92 -1.86 14.45
N ILE A 87 3.94 -2.75 14.48
CA ILE A 87 3.52 -3.43 15.70
C ILE A 87 4.49 -4.59 15.94
N VAL A 88 5.06 -4.62 17.14
CA VAL A 88 6.03 -5.63 17.55
C VAL A 88 5.47 -6.38 18.75
N ASP A 89 5.16 -7.66 18.56
CA ASP A 89 4.78 -8.56 19.64
C ASP A 89 6.02 -9.13 20.36
N THR A 90 5.79 -9.76 21.51
CA THR A 90 6.82 -10.32 22.39
C THR A 90 7.78 -11.31 21.73
N ASN A 91 7.35 -11.97 20.65
CA ASN A 91 8.16 -12.94 19.90
C ASN A 91 8.88 -12.31 18.69
N SER A 92 8.68 -11.03 18.43
CA SER A 92 9.19 -10.34 17.25
C SER A 92 10.38 -9.43 17.57
N THR A 93 11.29 -9.24 16.62
CA THR A 93 12.42 -8.31 16.79
C THR A 93 12.03 -6.88 16.37
N PRO A 94 12.33 -5.85 17.17
CA PRO A 94 12.14 -4.46 16.77
C PRO A 94 13.22 -3.96 15.80
N ALA A 95 14.17 -4.81 15.40
CA ALA A 95 15.30 -4.40 14.56
C ALA A 95 14.84 -3.98 13.15
N GLY A 96 15.25 -2.79 12.72
CA GLY A 96 14.88 -2.24 11.42
C GLY A 96 13.49 -1.61 11.38
N VAL A 97 12.86 -1.39 12.54
CA VAL A 97 11.65 -0.57 12.69
C VAL A 97 12.04 0.76 13.30
N ASP A 98 11.67 1.87 12.67
CA ASP A 98 11.97 3.22 13.17
C ASP A 98 11.01 3.62 14.29
N PHE A 99 9.73 3.27 14.14
CA PHE A 99 8.66 3.60 15.08
C PHE A 99 7.99 2.32 15.58
N VAL A 100 8.49 1.81 16.70
CA VAL A 100 8.01 0.57 17.33
C VAL A 100 6.75 0.84 18.15
N ILE A 101 5.70 0.07 17.90
CA ILE A 101 4.46 0.05 18.68
C ILE A 101 4.38 -1.32 19.36
N PRO A 102 4.70 -1.44 20.66
CA PRO A 102 4.61 -2.72 21.35
C PRO A 102 3.13 -3.13 21.48
N GLY A 103 2.78 -4.33 21.03
CA GLY A 103 1.41 -4.80 21.10
C GLY A 103 1.18 -6.15 20.42
N ASN A 104 0.04 -6.76 20.72
CA ASN A 104 -0.39 -8.02 20.11
C ASN A 104 -0.74 -7.79 18.64
N ASP A 105 -0.14 -8.56 17.73
CA ASP A 105 -0.31 -8.52 16.28
C ASP A 105 -1.17 -9.68 15.71
N ASP A 106 -1.46 -10.71 16.50
CA ASP A 106 -2.29 -11.87 16.12
C ASP A 106 -3.80 -11.61 16.23
N ALA A 107 -4.21 -10.85 17.24
CA ALA A 107 -5.63 -10.74 17.59
C ALA A 107 -6.35 -9.74 16.67
N THR A 108 -7.39 -10.19 15.97
CA THR A 108 -8.20 -9.33 15.07
C THR A 108 -8.69 -8.05 15.74
N ARG A 109 -9.07 -8.11 17.03
CA ARG A 109 -9.51 -6.92 17.78
C ARG A 109 -8.38 -5.91 17.98
N ALA A 110 -7.16 -6.38 18.22
CA ALA A 110 -5.99 -5.53 18.36
C ALA A 110 -5.63 -4.93 16.99
N ILE A 111 -5.48 -5.76 15.95
CA ILE A 111 -5.28 -5.35 14.56
C ILE A 111 -6.26 -4.23 14.16
N GLN A 112 -7.55 -4.43 14.40
CA GLN A 112 -8.59 -3.46 14.08
C GLN A 112 -8.38 -2.14 14.84
N LEU A 113 -8.00 -2.18 16.11
CA LEU A 113 -7.72 -1.00 16.91
C LEU A 113 -6.57 -0.18 16.30
N TYR A 114 -5.45 -0.82 15.97
CA TYR A 114 -4.31 -0.11 15.40
C TYR A 114 -4.61 0.46 14.02
N LEU A 115 -5.23 -0.33 13.14
CA LEU A 115 -5.60 0.12 11.79
C LEU A 115 -6.60 1.29 11.85
N THR A 116 -7.60 1.22 12.73
CA THR A 116 -8.58 2.31 12.87
C THR A 116 -7.91 3.57 13.42
N SER A 117 -7.00 3.43 14.39
CA SER A 117 -6.28 4.56 14.98
C SER A 117 -5.30 5.19 13.98
N ALA A 118 -4.53 4.37 13.26
CA ALA A 118 -3.62 4.84 12.21
C ALA A 118 -4.39 5.51 11.07
N ALA A 119 -5.50 4.93 10.63
CA ALA A 119 -6.36 5.54 9.61
C ALA A 119 -6.95 6.87 10.08
N ALA A 120 -7.34 7.00 11.34
CA ALA A 120 -7.82 8.26 11.90
C ALA A 120 -6.71 9.32 11.90
N ALA A 121 -5.50 8.98 12.38
CA ALA A 121 -4.36 9.90 12.39
C ALA A 121 -3.96 10.36 10.98
N VAL A 122 -3.94 9.46 9.99
CA VAL A 122 -3.65 9.81 8.59
C VAL A 122 -4.73 10.72 8.01
N LYS A 123 -6.01 10.50 8.35
CA LYS A 123 -7.12 11.36 7.91
C LYS A 123 -7.05 12.75 8.53
N GLU A 124 -6.76 12.82 9.83
CA GLU A 124 -6.58 14.08 10.55
C GLU A 124 -5.41 14.88 9.96
N GLY A 125 -4.25 14.24 9.76
CA GLY A 125 -3.10 14.88 9.12
C GLY A 125 -3.40 15.38 7.70
N ARG A 126 -4.21 14.65 6.93
CA ARG A 126 -4.68 15.11 5.61
C ARG A 126 -5.65 16.30 5.69
N GLY A 127 -6.53 16.33 6.69
CA GLY A 127 -7.43 17.45 6.93
C GLY A 127 -6.67 18.72 7.32
N ASN A 128 -5.69 18.58 8.23
CA ASN A 128 -4.86 19.70 8.68
C ASN A 128 -3.91 20.20 7.58
N ASN A 129 -3.43 19.32 6.68
CA ASN A 129 -2.63 19.75 5.54
C ASN A 129 -3.39 20.70 4.59
N VAL A 130 -4.72 20.66 4.55
CA VAL A 130 -5.48 21.67 3.79
C VAL A 130 -5.32 23.04 4.46
N GLU A 131 -5.44 23.13 5.78
CA GLU A 131 -5.28 24.39 6.51
C GLU A 131 -3.84 24.92 6.46
N VAL A 132 -2.83 24.05 6.61
CA VAL A 132 -1.41 24.44 6.55
C VAL A 132 -0.99 24.89 5.15
N VAL A 133 -1.49 24.25 4.07
CA VAL A 133 -1.22 24.71 2.70
C VAL A 133 -1.88 26.07 2.43
N ILE A 134 -3.08 26.31 2.98
CA ILE A 134 -3.73 27.62 2.89
C ILE A 134 -2.91 28.68 3.66
N GLU A 135 -2.37 28.35 4.83
CA GLU A 135 -1.53 29.28 5.60
C GLU A 135 -0.19 29.56 4.89
N GLU A 136 0.48 28.55 4.32
CA GLU A 136 1.72 28.74 3.54
C GLU A 136 1.48 29.56 2.26
N GLU A 137 0.42 29.30 1.49
CA GLU A 137 0.08 30.10 0.30
C GLU A 137 -0.24 31.56 0.67
N VAL A 138 -0.97 31.80 1.76
CA VAL A 138 -1.32 33.15 2.22
C VAL A 138 -0.09 33.93 2.70
N VAL A 139 0.89 33.26 3.32
CA VAL A 139 2.15 33.91 3.74
C VAL A 139 3.04 34.23 2.53
N VAL A 140 3.07 33.38 1.51
CA VAL A 140 3.87 33.61 0.30
C VAL A 140 3.28 34.69 -0.62
N GLU A 141 1.95 34.87 -0.64
CA GLU A 141 1.30 35.96 -1.36
C GLU A 141 1.36 37.32 -0.63
N ALA A 142 1.76 37.34 0.64
CA ALA A 142 1.81 38.54 1.48
C ALA A 142 3.22 39.16 1.63
N GLU A 143 4.26 38.59 1.02
CA GLU A 143 5.64 39.13 0.93
C GLU A 143 5.99 39.76 -0.44
#